data_AF-A0A933XR73-F1
#
_entry.id   AF-A0A933XR73-F1
#
_cell.length_a   1.000
_cell.length_b   1.000
_cell.length_c   1.000
_cell.angle_alpha   90.00
_cell.angle_beta   90.00
_cell.angle_gamma   90.00
#
_symmetry.space_group_name_H-M   'P 1'
#
loop_
_entity.id
_entity.type
_entity.pdbx_description
1 polymer ?
#
loop_
_entity_poly.entity_id
_entity_poly.type
_entity_poly.pdbx_seq_one_letter_code
_entity_poly.pdbx_strand_id
1 'polypeptide(L)'
;MVLPVFLIGAFLVSCATEKAKWPPARYAKSKNEVMDDLRIRLGLTQEQEAKVLPVIEQSAQRKQDAFKIVLEDGVSKCGLKDLLEKIQKDNEAQLAPILDKDQMKEYRRYEEGEQSLKAAMAKEKRR
;
A
#
# COMPACT_ATOMS: atom_id res chain seq x y z
N MET A 1 -14.65 -47.23 48.90
CA MET A 1 -14.19 -47.14 47.50
C MET A 1 -14.63 -45.79 46.96
N VAL A 2 -13.66 -45.02 46.45
CA VAL A 2 -13.69 -43.56 46.28
C VAL A 2 -14.23 -43.21 44.90
N LEU A 3 -15.11 -42.21 44.84
CA LEU A 3 -15.40 -41.37 43.66
C LEU A 3 -15.19 -39.91 44.11
N PRO A 4 -15.02 -38.91 43.23
CA PRO A 4 -14.53 -38.92 41.84
C PRO A 4 -13.42 -37.84 41.64
N VAL A 5 -12.60 -37.93 40.60
CA VAL A 5 -11.81 -36.77 40.12
C VAL A 5 -12.03 -36.65 38.62
N PHE A 6 -12.96 -35.76 38.26
CA PHE A 6 -13.15 -35.27 36.90
C PHE A 6 -11.94 -34.43 36.50
N LEU A 7 -11.13 -34.96 35.60
CA LEU A 7 -10.10 -34.21 34.88
C LEU A 7 -10.79 -33.26 33.90
N ILE A 8 -11.02 -32.03 34.35
CA ILE A 8 -11.44 -30.93 33.50
C ILE A 8 -10.24 -30.57 32.62
N GLY A 9 -10.35 -30.92 31.33
CA GLY A 9 -9.41 -30.55 30.30
C GLY A 9 -9.32 -29.02 30.19
N ALA A 10 -8.19 -28.46 30.60
CA ALA A 10 -7.79 -27.12 30.25
C ALA A 10 -7.37 -27.12 28.77
N PHE A 11 -8.36 -27.04 27.88
CA PHE A 11 -8.14 -26.70 26.49
C PHE A 11 -7.81 -25.20 26.45
N LEU A 12 -6.53 -24.89 26.66
CA LEU A 12 -5.98 -23.58 26.34
C LEU A 12 -6.12 -23.40 24.83
N VAL A 13 -7.23 -22.79 24.42
CA VAL A 13 -7.36 -22.12 23.14
C VAL A 13 -6.32 -21.01 23.16
N SER A 14 -5.10 -21.37 22.78
CA SER A 14 -4.14 -20.41 22.24
C SER A 14 -4.84 -19.77 21.05
N CYS A 15 -5.41 -18.58 21.28
CA CYS A 15 -5.53 -17.60 20.22
C CYS A 15 -4.11 -17.31 19.75
N ALA A 16 -3.63 -18.14 18.83
CA ALA A 16 -2.56 -17.76 17.94
C ALA A 16 -3.04 -16.47 17.30
N THR A 17 -2.51 -15.35 17.79
CA THR A 17 -2.52 -14.09 17.08
C THR A 17 -1.77 -14.37 15.79
N GLU A 18 -2.50 -14.79 14.76
CA GLU A 18 -2.08 -14.70 13.37
C GLU A 18 -1.76 -13.23 13.14
N LYS A 19 -0.48 -12.88 13.36
CA LYS A 19 0.11 -11.66 12.83
C LYS A 19 -0.31 -11.67 11.38
N ALA A 20 -1.20 -10.75 11.01
CA ALA A 20 -1.72 -10.62 9.67
C ALA A 20 -0.51 -10.56 8.74
N LYS A 21 -0.19 -11.71 8.11
CA LYS A 21 0.88 -11.82 7.15
C LYS A 21 0.36 -11.04 5.96
N TRP A 22 0.77 -9.76 5.92
CA TRP A 22 0.64 -8.92 4.74
C TRP A 22 1.01 -9.73 3.50
N PRO A 23 0.38 -9.44 2.36
CA PRO A 23 0.55 -10.26 1.18
C PRO A 23 2.04 -10.47 0.89
N PRO A 24 2.42 -11.67 0.41
CA PRO A 24 3.82 -11.99 0.14
C PRO A 24 4.42 -10.90 -0.76
N ALA A 25 5.69 -10.59 -0.54
CA ALA A 25 6.51 -9.59 -1.25
C ALA A 25 6.51 -9.69 -2.79
N ARG A 26 5.75 -10.60 -3.39
CA ARG A 26 5.63 -10.88 -4.82
C ARG A 26 4.89 -9.81 -5.64
N TYR A 27 4.38 -8.74 -5.04
CA TYR A 27 3.60 -7.70 -5.77
C TYR A 27 3.83 -6.26 -5.30
N ALA A 28 4.86 -6.01 -4.48
CA ALA A 28 5.37 -4.66 -4.33
C ALA A 28 6.25 -4.40 -5.56
N LYS A 29 5.74 -3.69 -6.57
CA LYS A 29 6.57 -3.27 -7.70
C LYS A 29 7.83 -2.62 -7.16
N SER A 30 8.97 -3.04 -7.66
CA SER A 30 10.23 -2.41 -7.28
C SER A 30 10.23 -0.95 -7.74
N LYS A 31 11.02 -0.11 -7.10
CA LYS A 31 11.22 1.29 -7.50
C LYS A 31 11.50 1.41 -9.00
N ASN A 32 12.32 0.50 -9.53
CA ASN A 32 12.70 0.48 -10.93
C ASN A 32 11.51 0.13 -11.83
N GLU A 33 10.69 -0.85 -11.46
CA GLU A 33 9.48 -1.20 -12.22
C GLU A 33 8.45 -0.06 -12.24
N VAL A 34 8.27 0.64 -11.13
CA VAL A 34 7.37 1.82 -11.08
C VAL A 34 7.90 2.93 -11.98
N MET A 35 9.21 3.19 -11.96
CA MET A 35 9.81 4.22 -12.80
C MET A 35 9.80 3.84 -14.29
N ASP A 36 10.02 2.57 -14.63
CA ASP A 36 9.92 2.08 -16.00
C ASP A 36 8.49 2.20 -16.53
N ASP A 37 7.49 1.80 -15.73
CA ASP A 37 6.07 1.98 -16.07
C ASP A 37 5.72 3.45 -16.32
N LEU A 38 6.17 4.35 -15.44
CA LEU A 38 5.90 5.79 -15.54
C LEU A 38 6.64 6.40 -16.73
N ARG A 39 7.88 6.00 -16.99
CA ARG A 39 8.66 6.43 -18.15
C ARG A 39 7.95 6.07 -19.45
N ILE A 40 7.50 4.83 -19.59
CA ILE A 40 6.83 4.33 -20.79
C ILE A 40 5.46 5.01 -20.96
N ARG A 41 4.66 5.12 -19.89
CA ARG A 41 3.30 5.66 -19.96
C ARG A 41 3.23 7.17 -20.13
N LEU A 42 4.12 7.90 -19.49
CA LEU A 42 4.11 9.36 -19.49
C LEU A 42 5.06 9.95 -20.54
N GLY A 43 5.88 9.13 -21.20
CA GLY A 43 6.87 9.60 -22.16
C GLY A 43 7.85 10.58 -21.53
N LEU A 44 8.32 10.28 -20.31
CA LEU A 44 9.17 11.20 -19.56
C LEU A 44 10.50 11.43 -20.28
N THR A 45 10.97 12.68 -20.27
CA THR A 45 12.34 13.00 -20.67
C THR A 45 13.32 12.65 -19.55
N GLN A 46 14.62 12.51 -19.84
CA GLN A 46 15.64 12.28 -18.81
C GLN A 46 15.63 13.36 -17.71
N GLU A 47 15.37 14.62 -18.08
CA GLU A 47 15.28 15.72 -17.11
C GLU A 47 14.03 15.62 -16.22
N GLN A 48 12.91 15.17 -16.78
CA GLN A 48 11.69 14.91 -16.01
C GLN A 48 11.88 13.69 -15.11
N GLU A 49 12.47 12.60 -15.61
CA GLU A 49 12.78 11.40 -14.83
C GLU A 49 13.59 11.74 -13.57
N ALA A 50 14.65 12.54 -13.70
CA ALA A 50 15.49 12.96 -12.58
C ALA A 50 14.72 13.73 -11.49
N LYS A 51 13.64 14.43 -11.85
CA LYS A 51 12.80 15.19 -10.93
C LYS A 51 11.61 14.38 -10.40
N VAL A 52 11.09 13.45 -11.19
CA VAL A 52 9.96 12.56 -10.81
C VAL A 52 10.43 11.48 -9.83
N LEU A 53 11.62 10.91 -10.06
CA LEU A 53 12.20 9.83 -9.25
C LEU A 53 12.18 10.11 -7.72
N PRO A 54 12.69 11.26 -7.22
CA PRO A 54 12.66 11.53 -5.78
C PRO A 54 11.23 11.66 -5.22
N VAL A 55 10.27 12.17 -6.01
CA VAL A 55 8.86 12.29 -5.59
C VAL A 55 8.23 10.91 -5.45
N ILE A 56 8.49 10.00 -6.38
CA ILE A 56 7.99 8.61 -6.34
C ILE A 56 8.61 7.82 -5.18
N GLU A 57 9.91 8.01 -4.91
CA GLU A 57 10.57 7.39 -3.76
C GLU A 57 9.98 7.86 -2.45
N GLN A 58 9.83 9.17 -2.29
CA GLN A 58 9.24 9.76 -1.09
C GLN A 58 7.80 9.27 -0.90
N SER A 59 7.01 9.21 -1.98
CA SER A 59 5.66 8.64 -1.97
C SER A 59 5.64 7.20 -1.48
N ALA A 60 6.51 6.34 -2.02
CA ALA A 60 6.58 4.94 -1.66
C ALA A 60 6.93 4.77 -0.17
N GLN A 61 7.91 5.53 0.32
CA GLN A 61 8.28 5.53 1.73
C GLN A 61 7.12 6.00 2.62
N ARG A 62 6.47 7.11 2.29
CA ARG A 62 5.32 7.64 3.05
C ARG A 62 4.15 6.65 3.07
N LYS A 63 3.89 5.94 1.96
CA LYS A 63 2.88 4.88 1.91
C LYS A 63 3.27 3.71 2.83
N GLN A 64 4.54 3.30 2.85
CA GLN A 64 5.03 2.27 3.77
C GLN A 64 4.89 2.68 5.24
N ASP A 65 5.28 3.90 5.58
CA ASP A 65 5.16 4.44 6.94
C ASP A 65 3.69 4.51 7.37
N ALA A 66 2.80 4.94 6.47
CA ALA A 66 1.35 4.94 6.70
C ALA A 66 0.82 3.54 7.04
N PHE A 67 1.28 2.50 6.33
CA PHE A 67 0.90 1.12 6.63
C PHE A 67 1.49 0.63 7.96
N LYS A 68 2.73 1.03 8.27
CA LYS A 68 3.37 0.69 9.54
C LYS A 68 2.61 1.28 10.73
N ILE A 69 2.22 2.56 10.66
CA ILE A 69 1.41 3.23 11.68
C ILE A 69 0.09 2.48 11.93
N VAL A 70 -0.60 2.04 10.87
CA VAL A 70 -1.85 1.28 11.03
C VAL A 70 -1.63 -0.07 11.71
N LEU A 71 -0.48 -0.70 11.45
CA LEU A 71 -0.15 -1.99 12.05
C LEU A 71 0.26 -1.89 13.51
N GLU A 72 0.97 -0.84 13.88
CA GLU A 72 1.52 -0.63 15.22
C GLU A 72 0.52 0.07 16.15
N ASP A 73 -0.14 1.13 15.66
CA ASP A 73 -1.01 1.99 16.48
C ASP A 73 -2.51 1.67 16.34
N GLY A 74 -2.86 0.70 15.48
CA GLY A 74 -4.25 0.27 15.30
C GLY A 74 -5.17 1.34 14.70
N VAL A 75 -4.62 2.27 13.92
CA VAL A 75 -5.38 3.33 13.24
C VAL A 75 -6.53 2.74 12.43
N SER A 76 -7.73 3.32 12.57
CA SER A 76 -8.91 2.87 11.84
C SER A 76 -8.70 2.93 10.33
N LYS A 77 -9.38 2.04 9.58
CA LYS A 77 -9.31 2.02 8.10
C LYS A 77 -9.65 3.36 7.45
N CYS A 78 -10.49 4.18 8.09
CA CYS A 78 -10.79 5.53 7.62
C CYS A 78 -9.56 6.43 7.68
N GLY A 79 -8.81 6.42 8.80
CA GLY A 79 -7.58 7.22 8.93
C GLY A 79 -6.47 6.82 7.96
N LEU A 80 -6.35 5.52 7.64
CA LEU A 80 -5.41 5.06 6.60
C LEU A 80 -5.79 5.61 5.22
N LYS A 81 -7.08 5.57 4.87
CA LYS A 81 -7.54 6.07 3.57
C LYS A 81 -7.24 7.56 3.43
N ASP A 82 -7.53 8.36 4.46
CA ASP A 82 -7.28 9.80 4.46
C ASP A 82 -5.77 10.11 4.34
N LEU A 83 -4.93 9.32 5.02
CA LEU A 83 -3.48 9.47 4.95
C LEU A 83 -2.94 9.15 3.55
N LEU A 84 -3.43 8.08 2.91
CA LEU A 84 -3.05 7.72 1.54
C LEU A 84 -3.53 8.76 0.53
N GLU A 85 -4.75 9.29 0.69
CA GLU A 85 -5.26 10.36 -0.17
C GLU A 85 -4.43 11.65 -0.03
N LYS A 86 -4.00 11.97 1.20
CA LYS A 86 -3.11 13.10 1.44
C LYS A 86 -1.75 12.91 0.76
N ILE A 87 -1.16 11.72 0.87
CA ILE A 87 0.09 11.39 0.16
C ILE A 87 -0.09 11.56 -1.35
N GLN A 88 -1.21 11.10 -1.90
CA GLN A 88 -1.51 11.24 -3.33
C GLN A 88 -1.59 12.72 -3.75
N LYS A 89 -2.36 13.55 -3.03
CA LYS A 89 -2.49 14.98 -3.33
C LYS A 89 -1.16 15.73 -3.25
N ASP A 90 -0.34 15.42 -2.24
CA ASP A 90 0.98 16.03 -2.09
C ASP A 90 1.90 15.66 -3.27
N ASN A 91 1.86 14.41 -3.73
CA ASN A 91 2.64 14.00 -4.89
C ASN A 91 2.15 14.69 -6.17
N GLU A 92 0.84 14.75 -6.39
CA GLU A 92 0.28 15.45 -7.54
C GLU A 92 0.69 16.93 -7.57
N ALA A 93 0.72 17.59 -6.41
CA ALA A 93 1.18 18.97 -6.30
C ALA A 93 2.69 19.12 -6.64
N GLN A 94 3.52 18.15 -6.25
CA GLN A 94 4.96 18.15 -6.57
C GLN A 94 5.24 17.81 -8.04
N LEU A 95 4.39 16.97 -8.66
CA LEU A 95 4.53 16.56 -10.07
C LEU A 95 3.94 17.57 -11.05
N ALA A 96 2.91 18.33 -10.66
CA ALA A 96 2.26 19.34 -11.49
C ALA A 96 3.21 20.38 -12.15
N PRO A 97 4.29 20.87 -11.52
CA PRO A 97 5.25 21.75 -12.20
C PRO A 97 6.26 21.02 -13.10
N ILE A 98 6.35 19.69 -13.02
CA ILE A 98 7.32 18.86 -13.77
C ILE A 98 6.67 18.22 -14.99
N LEU A 99 5.42 17.78 -14.83
CA LEU A 99 4.63 17.09 -15.84
C LEU A 99 3.67 18.05 -16.51
N ASP A 100 3.46 17.89 -17.82
CA ASP A 100 2.41 18.62 -18.50
C ASP A 100 1.00 18.11 -18.12
N LYS A 101 -0.03 18.77 -18.64
CA LYS A 101 -1.43 18.44 -18.30
C LYS A 101 -1.85 17.04 -18.76
N ASP A 102 -1.34 16.57 -19.88
CA ASP A 102 -1.67 15.25 -20.44
C ASP A 102 -0.91 14.16 -19.68
N GLN A 103 0.36 14.39 -19.35
CA GLN A 103 1.17 13.54 -18.46
C GLN A 103 0.53 13.44 -17.07
N MET A 104 0.06 14.54 -16.49
CA MET A 104 -0.65 14.52 -15.20
C MET A 104 -1.96 13.73 -15.25
N LYS A 105 -2.68 13.76 -16.38
CA LYS A 105 -3.91 12.98 -16.57
C LYS A 105 -3.62 11.48 -16.62
N GLU A 106 -2.58 11.08 -17.34
CA GLU A 106 -2.16 9.67 -17.40
C GLU A 106 -1.56 9.19 -16.07
N TYR A 107 -0.88 10.05 -15.32
CA TYR A 107 -0.40 9.73 -13.98
C TYR A 107 -1.56 9.40 -13.02
N ARG A 108 -2.65 10.18 -13.03
CA ARG A 108 -3.84 9.88 -12.21
C ARG A 108 -4.46 8.54 -12.58
N ARG A 109 -4.58 8.24 -13.87
CA ARG A 109 -5.08 6.95 -14.36
C ARG A 109 -4.21 5.78 -13.91
N TYR A 110 -2.89 5.98 -13.85
CA TYR A 110 -1.96 4.98 -13.34
C TYR A 110 -2.20 4.68 -11.85
N GLU A 111 -2.30 5.71 -11.00
CA GLU A 111 -2.57 5.55 -9.57
C GLU A 111 -3.97 4.96 -9.31
N GLU A 112 -5.01 5.41 -10.01
CA GLU A 112 -6.37 4.84 -9.90
C GLU A 112 -6.41 3.37 -10.36
N GLY A 113 -5.68 3.03 -11.42
CA GLY A 113 -5.52 1.67 -11.92
C GLY A 113 -4.89 0.74 -10.89
N GLU A 114 -3.79 1.16 -10.25
CA GLU A 114 -3.14 0.44 -9.14
C GLU A 114 -4.07 0.25 -7.93
N GLN A 115 -4.85 1.27 -7.58
CA GLN A 115 -5.82 1.20 -6.48
C GLN A 115 -6.96 0.23 -6.78
N SER A 116 -7.49 0.24 -8.00
CA SER A 116 -8.58 -0.67 -8.40
C SER A 116 -8.14 -2.13 -8.46
N LEU A 117 -6.92 -2.41 -8.96
CA LEU A 117 -6.30 -3.74 -8.94
C LEU A 117 -6.10 -4.26 -7.51
N LYS A 118 -5.56 -3.43 -6.61
CA LYS A 118 -5.39 -3.81 -5.20
C LYS A 118 -6.73 -4.07 -4.51
N ALA A 119 -7.75 -3.27 -4.78
CA ALA A 119 -9.10 -3.45 -4.23
C ALA A 119 -9.80 -4.71 -4.76
N ALA A 120 -9.64 -5.04 -6.05
CA ALA A 120 -10.17 -6.26 -6.64
C ALA A 120 -9.53 -7.51 -6.03
N MET A 121 -8.19 -7.52 -5.89
CA MET A 121 -7.48 -8.65 -5.26
C MET A 121 -7.82 -8.82 -3.78
N ALA A 122 -8.09 -7.74 -3.05
CA ALA A 122 -8.54 -7.81 -1.66
C ALA A 122 -9.94 -8.44 -1.51
N LYS A 123 -10.79 -8.37 -2.53
CA LYS A 123 -12.11 -9.02 -2.57
C LYS A 123 -12.00 -10.51 -2.93
N GLU A 124 -11.13 -10.86 -3.90
CA GLU A 124 -10.87 -12.25 -4.30
C GLU A 124 -10.39 -13.10 -3.11
N LYS A 125 -9.47 -12.57 -2.29
CA LYS A 125 -8.88 -13.27 -1.14
C LYS A 125 -9.85 -13.50 0.04
N ARG A 126 -11.07 -12.94 -0.01
CA ARG A 126 -12.11 -13.08 1.03
C ARG A 126 -13.22 -14.05 0.63
N ARG A 127 -13.19 -14.59 -0.59
CA ARG A 127 -14.02 -15.71 -1.01
C ARG A 127 -13.29 -17.02 -0.75
#